data_AF-A0AA90P4Z9-F1
#
_entry.id   AF-A0AA90P4Z9-F1
#
_cell.length_a   1.000
_cell.length_b   1.000
_cell.length_c   1.000
_cell.angle_alpha   90.00
_cell.angle_beta   90.00
_cell.angle_gamma   90.00
#
_symmetry.space_group_name_H-M   'P 1'
#
loop_
_entity.id
_entity.type
_entity.pdbx_description
1 polymer ?
#
loop_
_entity_poly.entity_id
_entity_poly.type
_entity_poly.pdbx_seq_one_letter_code
_entity_poly.pdbx_strand_id
1 'polypeptide(L)' 'MIIGYAHVSAKDQNSERKLKKFRDLGIEERYIFIDKHSGKDFNRPQYQGMLLIIFTLIH' A
#
# COMPACT_ATOMS: atom_id res chain seq x y z
N MET A 1 -11.67 4.68 -10.02
CA MET A 1 -10.89 3.63 -9.33
C MET A 1 -10.16 4.28 -8.17
N ILE A 2 -10.25 3.73 -6.95
CA ILE A 2 -9.59 4.28 -5.76
C ILE A 2 -8.44 3.35 -5.40
N ILE A 3 -7.26 3.91 -5.11
CA ILE A 3 -6.06 3.17 -4.74
C ILE A 3 -5.69 3.53 -3.30
N GLY A 4 -5.41 2.51 -2.49
CA GLY A 4 -4.89 2.67 -1.14
C GLY A 4 -3.39 2.40 -1.10
N TYR A 5 -2.61 3.31 -0.54
CA TYR A 5 -1.19 3.10 -0.26
C TYR A 5 -0.90 3.32 1.23
N ALA A 6 -0.18 2.39 1.85
CA ALA A 6 0.32 2.55 3.20
C ALA A 6 1.79 2.17 3.33
N HIS A 7 2.47 2.91 4.20
CA HIS A 7 3.80 2.58 4.65
C HIS A 7 3.77 2.23 6.15
N VAL A 8 4.26 1.04 6.52
CA VAL A 8 4.23 0.55 7.90
C VAL A 8 5.63 0.15 8.34
N SER A 9 6.03 0.52 9.57
CA SER A 9 7.27 0.00 10.14
C SER A 9 7.08 -1.47 10.50
N ALA A 10 8.11 -2.30 10.37
CA ALA A 10 8.08 -3.69 10.81
C ALA A 10 7.89 -3.82 12.33
N LYS A 11 8.24 -2.77 13.09
CA LYS A 11 7.95 -2.68 14.53
C LYS A 11 6.47 -2.38 14.82
N ASP A 12 5.74 -1.89 13.81
CA ASP A 12 4.34 -1.52 13.92
C ASP A 12 3.48 -2.78 13.69
N GLN A 13 3.20 -3.51 14.78
CA GLN A 13 2.37 -4.72 14.78
C GLN A 13 0.94 -4.45 14.29
N ASN A 14 0.51 -3.20 14.14
CA ASN A 14 -0.87 -2.83 13.82
C ASN A 14 -1.17 -2.70 12.31
N SER A 15 -0.43 -3.45 11.49
CA SER A 15 -0.60 -3.50 10.02
C SER A 15 -2.05 -3.79 9.62
N GLU A 16 -2.73 -4.64 10.39
CA GLU A 16 -4.11 -5.06 10.14
C GLU A 16 -5.12 -3.92 10.34
N ARG A 17 -4.91 -3.02 11.30
CA ARG A 17 -5.79 -1.84 11.47
C ARG A 17 -5.71 -0.90 10.28
N LYS A 18 -4.53 -0.74 9.66
CA LYS A 18 -4.34 0.09 8.47
C LYS A 18 -5.04 -0.55 7.26
N LEU A 19 -4.93 -1.86 7.09
CA LEU A 19 -5.69 -2.64 6.11
C LEU A 19 -7.20 -2.49 6.29
N LYS A 20 -7.68 -2.58 7.54
CA LYS A 20 -9.09 -2.45 7.85
C LYS A 20 -9.65 -1.08 7.40
N LYS A 21 -8.90 0.01 7.60
CA LYS A 21 -9.32 1.33 7.11
C LYS A 21 -9.53 1.38 5.60
N PHE A 22 -8.66 0.76 4.81
CA PHE A 22 -8.85 0.71 3.36
C PHE A 22 -10.06 -0.13 2.95
N ARG A 23 -10.31 -1.24 3.65
CA ARG A 23 -11.51 -2.07 3.44
C ARG A 23 -12.79 -1.33 3.84
N ASP A 24 -12.78 -0.60 4.95
CA ASP A 24 -13.90 0.23 5.40
C ASP A 24 -14.20 1.38 4.42
N LEU A 25 -13.18 1.84 3.68
CA LEU A 25 -13.33 2.80 2.57
C LEU A 25 -13.81 2.15 1.26
N GLY A 26 -14.05 0.84 1.23
CA GLY A 26 -14.52 0.10 0.05
C GLY A 26 -13.46 -0.08 -1.03
N ILE A 27 -12.17 0.04 -0.69
CA ILE A 27 -11.08 -0.17 -1.65
C ILE A 27 -10.88 -1.66 -1.85
N GLU A 28 -10.95 -2.11 -3.11
CA GLU A 28 -10.71 -3.51 -3.44
C GLU A 28 -9.28 -3.92 -3.11
N GLU A 29 -9.08 -5.13 -2.58
CA GLU A 29 -7.76 -5.57 -2.09
C GLU A 29 -6.66 -5.52 -3.16
N ARG A 30 -7.01 -5.74 -4.43
CA ARG A 30 -6.07 -5.63 -5.57
C ARG A 30 -5.53 -4.21 -5.80
N TYR A 31 -6.15 -3.19 -5.21
CA TYR A 31 -5.75 -1.79 -5.27
C TYR A 31 -5.18 -1.28 -3.93
N ILE A 32 -4.86 -2.18 -3.00
CA ILE A 32 -4.22 -1.84 -1.73
C ILE A 32 -2.74 -2.23 -1.78
N PHE A 33 -1.85 -1.25 -1.64
CA PHE A 33 -0.40 -1.38 -1.70
C PHE A 33 0.20 -1.07 -0.32
N ILE A 34 1.02 -1.99 0.21
CA ILE A 34 1.58 -1.84 1.57
C ILE A 34 3.06 -2.18 1.60
N ASP A 35 3.89 -1.18 1.90
CA ASP A 35 5.32 -1.40 2.14
C ASP A 35 5.58 -1.57 3.64
N LYS A 36 6.19 -2.71 4.02
CA LYS A 36 6.69 -2.97 5.37
C LYS A 36 8.17 -2.62 5.49
N HIS A 37 8.52 -1.72 6.41
CA HIS A 37 9.88 -1.23 6.63
C HIS A 37 10.56 -1.91 7.81
N SER A 38 11.40 -2.90 7.54
CA SER A 38 12.27 -3.50 8.54
C SER A 38 13.59 -2.75 8.63
N GLY A 39 13.65 -1.68 9.44
CA GLY A 39 14.91 -0.94 9.63
C GLY A 39 15.44 -0.32 8.33
N LYS A 40 16.77 -0.38 8.10
CA LYS A 40 17.53 0.38 7.07
C LYS A 40 17.13 0.13 5.59
N ASP A 41 16.08 -0.63 5.31
CA ASP A 41 15.62 -0.94 3.96
C ASP A 41 14.71 0.14 3.37
N PHE A 42 15.27 1.02 2.55
CA PHE A 42 14.55 2.07 1.81
C PHE A 42 13.77 1.56 0.59
N ASN A 43 13.75 0.24 0.35
CA ASN A 43 13.06 -0.34 -0.80
C ASN A 43 11.54 -0.20 -0.66
N ARG A 44 10.89 0.31 -1.71
CA ARG A 44 9.43 0.56 -1.79
C ARG A 44 8.82 -0.15 -3.01
N PRO A 45 8.87 -1.49 -3.09
CA PRO A 45 8.38 -2.23 -4.24
C PRO A 45 6.88 -2.01 -4.49
N GLN A 46 6.07 -1.86 -3.43
CA GLN A 46 4.62 -1.69 -3.60
C GLN A 46 4.27 -0.29 -4.10
N TYR A 47 5.02 0.72 -3.67
CA TYR A 47 4.90 2.06 -4.24
C TYR A 47 5.21 2.08 -5.74
N GLN A 48 6.26 1.38 -6.17
CA GLN A 48 6.60 1.29 -7.60
C GLN A 48 5.52 0.55 -8.41
N GLY A 49 5.00 -0.57 -7.88
CA GLY A 49 3.89 -1.29 -8.52
C GLY A 49 2.63 -0.42 -8.66
N MET A 50 2.32 0.37 -7.62
CA MET A 50 1.22 1.33 -7.66
C MET A 50 1.40 2.36 -8.78
N LEU A 51 2.60 2.95 -8.90
CA LEU A 51 2.88 3.95 -9.94
C LEU A 51 2.73 3.36 -11.36
N LEU A 52 3.14 2.10 -11.57
CA LEU A 52 2.94 1.43 -12.85
C LEU A 52 1.46 1.30 -13.20
N ILE A 53 0.63 0.89 -12.24
CA ILE A 53 -0.82 0.77 -12.45
C ILE A 53 -1.45 2.14 -12.76
N ILE A 54 -1.09 3.17 -12.00
CA ILE A 54 -1.55 4.54 -12.26
C ILE A 54 -1.12 4.98 -13.66
N PHE A 55 0.12 4.74 -14.04
CA PHE A 55 0.65 5.08 -15.35
C PHE A 55 -0.12 4.38 -16.48
N THR A 56 -0.41 3.09 -16.35
CA THR A 56 -1.19 2.33 -17.35
C THR A 56 -2.64 2.75 -17.47
N LEU A 57 -3.20 3.47 -16.50
CA LEU A 57 -4.59 3.90 -16.50
C LEU A 57 -4.81 5.32 -16.99
N ILE A 58 -3.74 6.11 -17.07
CA ILE A 58 -3.77 7.50 -17.57
C ILE A 58 -3.52 7.55 -19.09
N HIS A 59 -3.02 6.46 -19.67
CA HIS A 59 -2.82 6.28 -21.11
C HIS A 59 -3.93 5.41 -21.70
#